data_AF-A0A090DKT6-F1
#
_entry.id   AF-A0A090DKT6-F1
#
_cell.length_a   1.000
_cell.length_b   1.000
_cell.length_c   1.000
_cell.angle_alpha   90.00
_cell.angle_beta   90.00
_cell.angle_gamma   90.00
#
_symmetry.space_group_name_H-M   'P 1'
#
loop_
_entity.id
_entity.type
_entity.pdbx_description
1 polymer ?
#
loop_
_entity_poly.entity_id
_entity_poly.type
_entity_poly.pdbx_seq_one_letter_code
_entity_poly.pdbx_strand_id
1 'polypeptide(L)' 'MCRVFAGQDPEGYRQINRSIRIDGHSTSIQLEATFWGLLDEIAESQGLTTPKFISKL' A
#
# COMPACT_ATOMS: atom_id res chain seq x y z
N MET A 1 -1.70 27.78 -8.32
CA MET A 1 -2.12 26.37 -8.34
C MET A 1 -0.92 25.53 -8.79
N CYS A 2 -0.66 24.37 -8.20
CA CYS A 2 0.50 23.49 -8.48
C CYS A 2 1.84 23.87 -7.84
N ARG A 3 1.90 23.89 -6.50
CA ARG A 3 3.15 23.66 -5.75
C ARG A 3 3.06 22.51 -4.74
N VAL A 4 1.89 21.88 -4.61
CA VAL A 4 1.65 20.81 -3.62
C VAL A 4 2.14 19.43 -4.12
N PHE A 5 2.18 19.22 -5.44
CA PHE A 5 2.57 17.94 -6.05
C PHE A 5 4.02 17.87 -6.56
N ALA A 6 4.75 18.99 -6.54
CA ALA A 6 6.06 19.10 -7.21
C ALA A 6 7.28 18.84 -6.28
N GLY A 7 7.04 18.62 -4.98
CA GLY A 7 8.08 18.37 -3.98
C GLY A 7 7.87 17.08 -3.21
N GLN A 8 7.04 16.18 -3.74
CA GLN A 8 6.84 14.86 -3.18
C GLN A 8 7.97 13.96 -3.68
N ASP A 9 8.59 13.24 -2.75
CA ASP A 9 9.73 12.39 -3.01
C ASP A 9 9.37 11.40 -4.16
N PRO A 10 10.15 11.36 -5.25
CA PRO A 10 9.82 10.53 -6.42
C PRO A 10 9.78 9.04 -6.08
N GLU A 11 10.38 8.61 -4.97
CA GLU A 11 10.30 7.23 -4.50
C GLU A 11 8.91 6.90 -3.94
N GLY A 12 8.20 7.89 -3.38
CA GLY A 12 6.85 7.73 -2.86
C GLY A 12 5.82 7.34 -3.92
N TYR A 13 5.94 7.90 -5.13
CA TYR A 13 5.09 7.59 -6.29
C TYR A 13 5.48 6.31 -7.02
N ARG A 14 6.60 5.68 -6.64
CA ARG A 14 7.06 4.48 -7.32
C ARG A 14 6.00 3.40 -7.19
N GLN A 15 5.51 2.92 -8.33
CA GLN A 15 4.56 1.81 -8.35
C GLN A 15 5.26 0.53 -7.90
N ILE A 16 4.75 -0.08 -6.84
CA ILE A 16 5.20 -1.34 -6.28
C ILE A 16 4.08 -2.37 -6.44
N ASN A 17 4.43 -3.50 -7.04
CA ASN A 17 3.56 -4.67 -7.11
C ASN A 17 3.77 -5.54 -5.88
N ARG A 18 2.69 -5.89 -5.18
CA ARG A 18 2.70 -6.93 -4.14
C ARG A 18 1.62 -7.96 -4.42
N SER A 19 1.96 -9.23 -4.23
CA SER A 19 1.02 -10.34 -4.34
C SER A 19 0.35 -10.57 -2.98
N ILE A 20 -0.97 -10.50 -2.96
CA ILE A 20 -1.80 -10.67 -1.75
C ILE A 20 -2.84 -11.74 -2.01
N ARG A 21 -3.18 -12.52 -0.98
CA ARG A 21 -4.30 -13.46 -1.06
C ARG A 21 -5.59 -12.79 -0.61
N ILE A 22 -6.57 -12.71 -1.49
CA ILE A 22 -7.92 -12.22 -1.20
C ILE A 22 -8.86 -13.39 -1.44
N ASP A 23 -9.62 -13.79 -0.42
CA ASP A 23 -10.56 -14.92 -0.50
C ASP A 23 -9.94 -16.23 -1.02
N GLY A 24 -8.67 -16.49 -0.68
CA GLY A 24 -7.92 -17.67 -1.15
C GLY A 24 -7.33 -17.55 -2.56
N HIS A 25 -7.63 -16.48 -3.30
CA HIS A 25 -7.07 -16.19 -4.61
C HIS A 25 -5.83 -15.28 -4.49
N SER A 26 -4.74 -15.65 -5.14
CA SER A 26 -3.54 -14.79 -5.23
C SER A 26 -3.77 -13.69 -6.27
N THR A 27 -3.86 -12.44 -5.80
CA THR A 27 -4.07 -11.25 -6.61
C THR A 27 -2.82 -10.37 -6.55
N SER A 28 -2.34 -9.92 -7.71
CA SER A 28 -1.25 -8.94 -7.79
C SER A 28 -1.83 -7.54 -7.80
N ILE A 29 -1.43 -6.72 -6.83
CA ILE A 29 -1.90 -5.34 -6.68
C ILE A 29 -0.74 -4.38 -6.91
N GLN A 30 -0.95 -3.39 -7.78
CA GLN A 30 -0.02 -2.30 -8.04
C GLN A 30 -0.47 -1.05 -7.29
N LEU A 31 0.35 -0.57 -6.35
CA LEU A 31 0.12 0.69 -5.63
C LEU A 31 1.44 1.44 -5.45
N GLU A 32 1.35 2.75 -5.22
CA GLU A 32 2.53 3.57 -4.96
C GLU A 32 3.15 3.20 -3.60
N ALA A 33 4.46 3.43 -3.46
CA ALA A 33 5.21 3.10 -2.24
C ALA A 33 4.63 3.79 -0.99
N THR A 34 4.18 5.04 -1.11
CA THR A 34 3.55 5.77 0.00
C THR A 34 2.26 5.08 0.47
N PHE A 35 1.42 4.62 -0.44
CA PHE A 35 0.20 3.90 -0.08
C PHE A 35 0.51 2.57 0.60
N TRP A 36 1.53 1.85 0.13
CA TRP A 36 1.98 0.64 0.81
C TRP A 36 2.47 0.92 2.24
N GLY A 37 3.17 2.04 2.46
CA GLY A 37 3.62 2.46 3.80
C GLY A 37 2.44 2.76 4.73
N LEU A 38 1.43 3.49 4.25
CA LEU A 38 0.21 3.78 5.03
C LEU A 38 -0.56 2.50 5.39
N LEU A 39 -0.69 1.56 4.46
CA LEU A 39 -1.34 0.27 4.73
C LEU A 39 -0.58 -0.56 5.76
N ASP A 40 0.75 -0.47 5.77
CA ASP A 40 1.61 -1.12 6.76
C ASP A 40 1.38 -0.53 8.16
N GLU A 41 1.37 0.79 8.28
CA GLU A 41 1.12 1.50 9.55
C GLU A 41 -0.25 1.15 10.14
N ILE A 42 -1.29 1.16 9.30
CA ILE A 42 -2.66 0.83 9.73
C ILE A 42 -2.78 -0.64 10.15
N ALA A 43 -2.09 -1.54 9.43
CA ALA A 43 -2.07 -2.96 9.76
C ALA A 43 -1.33 -3.20 11.09
N GLU A 44 -0.17 -2.56 11.29
CA GLU A 44 0.62 -2.63 12.51
C GLU A 44 -0.17 -2.10 13.72
N SER A 45 -0.88 -0.98 13.56
CA SER A 45 -1.76 -0.40 14.59
C SER A 45 -2.84 -1.38 15.07
N GLN A 46 -3.27 -2.31 14.20
CA GLN A 46 -4.25 -3.35 14.51
C GLN A 46 -3.63 -4.70 14.87
N GLY A 47 -2.30 -4.79 14.95
CA GLY A 47 -1.58 -6.05 15.19
C GLY A 47 -1.76 -7.09 14.07
N LEU A 48 -1.99 -6.62 12.84
CA LEU A 48 -2.15 -7.44 11.64
C LEU A 48 -0.97 -7.21 10.69
N THR A 49 -0.72 -8.18 9.81
CA THR A 49 0.16 -7.96 8.66
C THR A 49 -0.62 -7.28 7.55
N THR A 50 0.04 -6.44 6.77
CA THR A 50 -0.51 -5.74 5.60
C THR A 50 -1.36 -6.65 4.68
N PRO A 51 -0.89 -7.85 4.26
CA PRO A 51 -1.73 -8.76 3.47
C PRO A 51 -2.99 -9.21 4.23
N LYS A 52 -2.90 -9.52 5.53
CA LYS A 52 -4.05 -9.96 6.34
C LYS A 52 -5.05 -8.84 6.60
N PHE A 53 -4.58 -7.60 6.75
CA PHE A 53 -5.42 -6.42 6.83
C PHE A 53 -6.19 -6.20 5.52
N ILE A 54 -5.49 -6.28 4.38
CA ILE A 54 -6.09 -6.12 3.06
C ILE A 54 -7.09 -7.23 2.73
N SER A 55 -6.85 -8.48 3.14
CA SER A 55 -7.82 -9.57 2.97
C SER A 55 -9.12 -9.40 3.78
N LYS A 56 -9.16 -8.48 4.76
CA LYS A 56 -10.33 -8.23 5.61
C LYS A 56 -11.18 -7.03 5.16
N LEU A 57 -10.66 -6.20 4.25
CA LEU A 57 -11.40 -5.12 3.60
C LEU A 57 -12.41 -5.70 2.61
#